data_AF-A0A1V5F151-F1
#
_entry.id   AF-A0A1V5F151-F1
#
_cell.length_a   1.000
_cell.length_b   1.000
_cell.length_c   1.000
_cell.angle_alpha   90.00
_cell.angle_beta   90.00
_cell.angle_gamma   90.00
#
_symmetry.space_group_name_H-M   'P 1'
#
loop_
_entity.id
_entity.type
_entity.pdbx_description
1 polymer ?
#
loop_
_entity_poly.entity_id
_entity_poly.type
_entity_poly.pdbx_seq_one_letter_code
_entity_poly.pdbx_strand_id
1 'polypeptide(L)'
;MNSAINKMRFKDFYADKNSDSLSLQDTFPKRAIHNGLIISPLGTFTDQVNGISFSLWMSMGKKINGLSFNLLWNLYEQINGITIGFVNHTAATKGLQIGFVNKTIKLKGFQIGLWNKNGERSLPLINWNFKDEKVQHITAPMPNSL
;
A
#
# COMPACT_ATOMS: atom_id res chain seq x y z
N MET A 1 43.62 -3.97 -1.16
CA MET A 1 42.45 -4.02 -2.05
C MET A 1 41.40 -4.89 -1.39
N ASN A 2 40.38 -4.30 -0.77
CA ASN A 2 39.22 -5.06 -0.28
C ASN A 2 37.97 -4.44 -0.89
N SER A 3 37.40 -5.19 -1.84
CA SER A 3 36.18 -4.85 -2.57
C SER A 3 34.99 -5.05 -1.65
N ALA A 4 34.60 -4.00 -0.93
CA ALA A 4 33.34 -3.94 -0.20
C ALA A 4 32.22 -3.68 -1.21
N ILE A 5 31.79 -4.73 -1.92
CA ILE A 5 30.53 -4.72 -2.68
C ILE A 5 29.41 -4.66 -1.65
N ASN A 6 28.97 -3.44 -1.39
CA ASN A 6 27.92 -3.12 -0.45
C ASN A 6 26.62 -3.78 -0.94
N LYS A 7 26.13 -4.76 -0.17
CA LYS A 7 24.86 -5.46 -0.42
C LYS A 7 23.73 -4.50 -0.06
N MET A 8 23.38 -3.61 -0.99
CA MET A 8 22.26 -2.66 -0.80
C MET A 8 21.01 -3.41 -0.37
N ARG A 9 20.49 -3.04 0.80
CA ARG A 9 19.27 -3.62 1.39
C ARG A 9 18.10 -2.72 1.04
N PHE A 10 16.92 -3.32 0.94
CA PHE A 10 15.64 -2.66 0.60
C PHE A 10 15.31 -1.39 1.42
N LYS A 11 15.92 -1.20 2.59
CA LYS A 11 15.77 0.03 3.39
C LYS A 11 16.50 1.24 2.78
N ASP A 12 17.53 1.02 1.97
CA ASP A 12 18.38 2.07 1.43
C ASP A 12 17.65 2.87 0.33
N PHE A 13 16.61 2.28 -0.29
CA PHE A 13 15.70 3.00 -1.19
C PHE A 13 14.70 3.90 -0.45
N TYR A 14 14.50 3.71 0.85
CA TYR A 14 13.50 4.44 1.66
C TYR A 14 14.13 5.36 2.71
N ALA A 15 15.42 5.23 2.97
CA ALA A 15 16.15 6.01 3.97
C ALA A 15 17.09 7.01 3.30
N ASP A 16 16.54 7.92 2.50
CA ASP A 16 17.17 9.22 2.29
C ASP A 16 16.09 10.30 2.25
N LYS A 17 15.85 10.87 3.42
CA LYS A 17 15.00 12.04 3.59
C LYS A 17 15.44 12.79 4.84
N ASN A 18 16.64 13.37 4.77
CA ASN A 18 16.96 14.65 5.41
C ASN A 18 18.43 15.03 5.14
N SER A 19 18.63 15.92 4.18
CA SER A 19 19.62 16.98 4.32
C SER A 19 18.93 18.30 3.99
N ASP A 20 19.07 19.24 4.92
CA ASP A 20 18.35 20.50 4.99
C ASP A 20 18.42 21.32 3.70
N SER A 21 17.28 21.48 3.03
CA SER A 21 16.92 22.74 2.35
C SER A 21 15.45 22.71 1.89
N LEU A 22 14.74 23.76 2.28
CA LEU A 22 13.39 24.16 1.90
C LEU A 22 12.21 23.33 2.44
N SER A 23 11.56 23.97 3.40
CA SER A 23 10.14 23.94 3.78
C SER A 23 9.16 24.04 2.60
N LEU A 24 9.22 23.12 1.64
CA LEU A 24 8.29 22.96 0.53
C LEU A 24 7.55 21.62 0.55
N GLN A 25 7.88 20.73 1.50
CA GLN A 25 7.27 19.40 1.57
C GLN A 25 5.85 19.40 2.17
N ASP A 26 5.48 20.45 2.91
CA ASP A 26 4.15 20.63 3.50
C ASP A 26 3.15 21.32 2.56
N THR A 27 3.58 21.68 1.33
CA THR A 27 2.74 22.35 0.32
C THR A 27 2.40 21.45 -0.86
N PHE A 28 2.32 20.13 -0.68
CA PHE A 28 1.61 19.30 -1.65
C PHE A 28 0.13 19.28 -1.26
N PRO A 29 -0.77 19.91 -2.03
CA PRO A 29 -2.20 19.87 -1.71
C PRO A 29 -2.64 18.41 -1.64
N LYS A 30 -3.52 18.08 -0.68
CA LYS A 30 -4.26 16.79 -0.63
C LYS A 30 -4.67 16.45 -2.07
N ARG A 31 -4.14 15.36 -2.63
CA ARG A 31 -4.38 15.03 -4.04
C ARG A 31 -5.85 14.61 -4.20
N ALA A 32 -6.32 14.62 -5.44
CA ALA A 32 -7.72 14.45 -5.80
C ALA A 32 -8.41 13.29 -5.05
N ILE A 33 -9.58 13.58 -4.48
CA ILE A 33 -10.51 12.59 -3.89
C ILE A 33 -11.63 12.36 -4.91
N HIS A 34 -11.84 11.12 -5.32
CA HIS A 34 -12.91 10.75 -6.25
C HIS A 34 -13.97 9.94 -5.52
N ASN A 35 -15.22 10.42 -5.56
CA ASN A 35 -16.39 9.68 -5.11
C ASN A 35 -17.16 9.23 -6.35
N GLY A 36 -17.35 7.93 -6.54
CA GLY A 36 -18.01 7.36 -7.71
C GLY A 36 -17.06 6.56 -8.61
N LEU A 37 -17.17 6.77 -9.93
CA LEU A 37 -16.44 6.02 -10.94
C LEU A 37 -15.29 6.86 -11.51
N ILE A 38 -14.09 6.29 -11.56
CA ILE A 38 -12.94 6.83 -12.29
C ILE A 38 -12.45 5.82 -13.32
N ILE A 39 -12.29 6.26 -14.56
CA ILE A 39 -11.78 5.47 -15.68
C ILE A 39 -10.58 6.23 -16.25
N SER A 40 -9.40 5.61 -16.18
CA SER A 40 -8.19 6.18 -16.75
C SER A 40 -7.39 5.13 -17.52
N PRO A 41 -7.39 5.17 -18.87
CA PRO A 41 -6.67 4.20 -19.68
C PRO A 41 -5.17 4.15 -19.34
N LEU A 42 -4.54 5.32 -19.18
CA LEU A 42 -3.09 5.44 -18.95
C LEU A 42 -2.69 5.43 -17.47
N GLY A 43 -3.66 5.50 -16.55
CA GLY A 43 -3.42 5.41 -15.12
C GLY A 43 -4.08 6.48 -14.26
N THR A 44 -4.21 6.21 -12.96
CA THR A 44 -4.74 7.18 -11.98
C THR A 44 -3.69 7.53 -10.92
N PHE A 45 -3.65 8.82 -10.56
CA PHE A 45 -2.88 9.34 -9.44
C PHE A 45 -3.84 10.08 -8.52
N THR A 46 -4.42 9.37 -7.56
CA THR A 46 -5.47 9.90 -6.69
C THR A 46 -5.16 9.54 -5.25
N ASP A 47 -5.32 10.48 -4.31
CA ASP A 47 -5.10 10.15 -2.90
C ASP A 47 -6.19 9.20 -2.40
N GLN A 48 -7.45 9.42 -2.78
CA GLN A 48 -8.56 8.60 -2.30
C GLN A 48 -9.63 8.34 -3.34
N VAL A 49 -10.01 7.08 -3.49
CA VAL A 49 -11.19 6.66 -4.29
C VAL A 49 -12.23 6.03 -3.38
N ASN A 50 -13.45 6.56 -3.40
CA ASN A 50 -14.62 5.97 -2.77
C ASN A 50 -15.60 5.54 -3.88
N GLY A 51 -15.54 4.29 -4.30
CA GLY A 51 -16.34 3.78 -5.41
C GLY A 51 -15.57 2.79 -6.30
N ILE A 52 -15.57 3.04 -7.61
CA ILE A 52 -14.97 2.15 -8.62
C ILE A 52 -13.82 2.87 -9.31
N SER A 53 -12.64 2.24 -9.32
CA SER A 53 -11.48 2.70 -10.09
C SER A 53 -11.12 1.69 -11.16
N PHE A 54 -11.01 2.16 -12.41
CA PHE A 54 -10.59 1.36 -13.55
C PHE A 54 -9.38 2.00 -14.24
N SER A 55 -8.28 1.25 -14.37
CA SER A 55 -7.14 1.64 -15.21
C SER A 55 -6.52 0.46 -15.95
N LEU A 56 -5.96 0.71 -17.14
CA LEU A 56 -5.28 -0.34 -17.92
C LEU A 56 -3.77 -0.41 -17.63
N TRP A 57 -3.17 0.67 -17.14
CA TRP A 57 -1.73 0.72 -16.91
C TRP A 57 -1.39 0.68 -15.42
N MET A 58 -1.26 1.84 -14.79
CA MET A 58 -0.79 1.97 -13.42
C MET A 58 -1.74 2.82 -12.60
N SER A 59 -1.95 2.44 -11.36
CA SER A 59 -2.82 3.17 -10.44
C SER A 59 -2.12 3.32 -9.12
N MET A 60 -1.98 4.57 -8.67
CA MET A 60 -1.29 4.91 -7.45
C MET A 60 -2.14 5.82 -6.59
N GLY A 61 -2.14 5.55 -5.28
CA GLY A 61 -2.85 6.39 -4.32
C GLY A 61 -2.63 6.05 -2.87
N LYS A 62 -3.34 6.73 -1.98
CA LYS A 62 -3.28 6.43 -0.55
C LYS A 62 -4.36 5.45 -0.13
N LYS A 63 -5.60 5.67 -0.57
CA LYS A 63 -6.75 4.89 -0.06
C LYS A 63 -7.77 4.54 -1.13
N ILE A 64 -8.20 3.29 -1.19
CA ILE A 64 -9.39 2.87 -1.93
C ILE A 64 -10.43 2.36 -0.94
N ASN A 65 -11.67 2.82 -1.08
CA ASN A 65 -12.85 2.23 -0.46
C ASN A 65 -13.82 1.82 -1.58
N GLY A 66 -13.90 0.53 -1.90
CA GLY A 66 -14.74 0.00 -2.98
C GLY A 66 -14.02 -0.99 -3.89
N LEU A 67 -14.24 -0.88 -5.20
CA LEU A 67 -13.70 -1.78 -6.22
C LEU A 67 -12.59 -1.09 -7.01
N SER A 68 -11.46 -1.76 -7.19
CA SER A 68 -10.39 -1.28 -8.04
C SER A 68 -10.00 -2.37 -9.03
N PHE A 69 -10.11 -2.06 -10.32
CA PHE A 69 -9.67 -2.90 -11.41
C PHE A 69 -8.52 -2.20 -12.13
N ASN A 70 -7.31 -2.73 -11.95
CA ASN A 70 -6.11 -2.19 -12.57
C ASN A 70 -5.36 -3.30 -13.29
N LEU A 71 -5.30 -3.26 -14.62
CA LEU A 71 -4.82 -4.40 -15.40
C LEU A 71 -3.37 -4.78 -15.07
N LEU A 72 -2.43 -3.82 -14.99
CA LEU A 72 -1.01 -4.12 -14.72
C LEU A 72 -0.60 -3.88 -13.26
N TRP A 73 -0.59 -2.61 -12.80
CA TRP A 73 -0.02 -2.25 -11.50
C TRP A 73 -0.99 -1.47 -10.61
N ASN A 74 -1.12 -1.94 -9.37
CA ASN A 74 -1.91 -1.32 -8.31
C ASN A 74 -1.00 -1.02 -7.12
N LEU A 75 -0.82 0.25 -6.76
CA LEU A 75 0.06 0.71 -5.69
C LEU A 75 -0.68 1.64 -4.73
N TYR A 76 -1.19 1.10 -3.63
CA TYR A 76 -1.95 1.87 -2.65
C TYR A 76 -1.46 1.66 -1.23
N GLU A 77 -1.61 2.65 -0.36
CA GLU A 77 -1.28 2.43 1.05
C GLU A 77 -2.35 1.59 1.75
N GLN A 78 -3.63 1.91 1.51
CA GLN A 78 -4.77 1.29 2.17
C GLN A 78 -5.85 0.92 1.17
N ILE A 79 -6.38 -0.29 1.28
CA ILE A 79 -7.50 -0.75 0.47
C ILE A 79 -8.56 -1.33 1.39
N ASN A 80 -9.80 -0.84 1.28
CA ASN A 80 -10.98 -1.39 1.92
C ASN A 80 -11.98 -1.80 0.83
N GLY A 81 -11.97 -3.07 0.44
CA GLY A 81 -12.85 -3.58 -0.61
C GLY A 81 -12.17 -4.61 -1.49
N ILE A 82 -12.42 -4.54 -2.80
CA ILE A 82 -11.99 -5.55 -3.78
C ILE A 82 -10.99 -4.93 -4.74
N THR A 83 -9.86 -5.58 -4.96
CA THR A 83 -8.85 -5.17 -5.93
C THR A 83 -8.57 -6.30 -6.89
N ILE A 84 -8.56 -6.00 -8.19
CA ILE A 84 -8.26 -6.93 -9.26
C ILE A 84 -7.15 -6.32 -10.11
N GLY A 85 -6.06 -7.06 -10.31
CA GLY A 85 -4.96 -6.60 -11.16
C GLY A 85 -3.80 -7.56 -11.25
N PHE A 86 -2.89 -7.39 -12.22
CA PHE A 86 -1.77 -8.34 -12.37
C PHE A 86 -0.81 -8.28 -11.17
N VAL A 87 -0.40 -7.08 -10.76
CA VAL A 87 0.40 -6.84 -9.55
C VAL A 87 -0.35 -5.91 -8.60
N ASN A 88 -0.70 -6.43 -7.43
CA ASN A 88 -1.23 -5.64 -6.33
C ASN A 88 -0.16 -5.44 -5.27
N HIS A 89 0.15 -4.19 -4.96
CA HIS A 89 1.10 -3.82 -3.92
C HIS A 89 0.44 -2.83 -2.95
N THR A 90 0.22 -3.30 -1.73
CA THR A 90 -0.53 -2.54 -0.73
C THR A 90 0.16 -2.55 0.62
N ALA A 91 0.09 -1.49 1.43
CA ALA A 91 0.57 -1.57 2.81
C ALA A 91 -0.45 -2.32 3.69
N ALA A 92 -1.72 -1.91 3.67
CA ALA A 92 -2.80 -2.54 4.41
C ALA A 92 -4.02 -2.82 3.53
N THR A 93 -4.59 -4.01 3.64
CA THR A 93 -5.77 -4.41 2.86
C THR A 93 -6.81 -5.04 3.74
N LYS A 94 -8.03 -4.51 3.69
CA LYS A 94 -9.23 -5.06 4.30
C LYS A 94 -10.19 -5.48 3.18
N GLY A 95 -10.27 -6.76 2.89
CA GLY A 95 -11.12 -7.29 1.81
C GLY A 95 -10.41 -8.30 0.91
N LEU A 96 -10.65 -8.24 -0.39
CA LEU A 96 -10.24 -9.26 -1.36
C LEU A 96 -9.26 -8.66 -2.39
N GLN A 97 -8.08 -9.26 -2.54
CA GLN A 97 -7.17 -8.97 -3.65
C GLN A 97 -7.10 -10.16 -4.59
N ILE A 98 -7.25 -9.91 -5.89
CA ILE A 98 -7.15 -10.90 -6.95
C ILE A 98 -6.07 -10.43 -7.92
N GLY A 99 -5.08 -11.28 -8.18
CA GLY A 99 -4.00 -10.92 -9.09
C GLY A 99 -2.99 -12.03 -9.31
N PHE A 100 -2.01 -11.82 -10.19
CA PHE A 100 -0.92 -12.78 -10.33
C PHE A 100 0.03 -12.69 -9.13
N VAL A 101 0.37 -11.45 -8.73
CA VAL A 101 1.24 -11.17 -7.59
C VAL A 101 0.54 -10.21 -6.65
N ASN A 102 0.26 -10.66 -5.44
CA ASN A 102 -0.27 -9.82 -4.37
C ASN A 102 0.80 -9.63 -3.29
N LYS A 103 1.08 -8.38 -2.94
CA LYS A 103 2.01 -8.02 -1.86
C LYS A 103 1.29 -7.09 -0.91
N THR A 104 1.22 -7.50 0.35
CA THR A 104 0.60 -6.73 1.43
C THR A 104 1.42 -6.85 2.70
N ILE A 105 1.47 -5.81 3.53
CA ILE A 105 2.12 -5.90 4.85
C ILE A 105 1.10 -6.38 5.89
N LYS A 106 -0.10 -5.80 5.86
CA LYS A 106 -1.21 -6.12 6.76
C LYS A 106 -2.45 -6.52 6.00
N LEU A 107 -2.76 -7.81 5.96
CA LEU A 107 -3.98 -8.33 5.36
C LEU A 107 -5.06 -8.60 6.42
N LYS A 108 -6.27 -8.08 6.20
CA LYS A 108 -7.52 -8.47 6.85
C LYS A 108 -8.54 -8.91 5.78
N GLY A 109 -8.46 -10.15 5.32
CA GLY A 109 -9.32 -10.71 4.28
C GLY A 109 -8.59 -11.77 3.47
N PHE A 110 -8.81 -11.78 2.15
CA PHE A 110 -8.30 -12.79 1.22
C PHE A 110 -7.39 -12.17 0.15
N GLN A 111 -6.39 -12.94 -0.27
CA GLN A 111 -5.62 -12.69 -1.49
C GLN A 111 -5.66 -13.97 -2.33
N ILE A 112 -5.94 -13.83 -3.61
CA ILE A 112 -5.98 -14.92 -4.57
C ILE A 112 -5.02 -14.58 -5.70
N GLY A 113 -4.07 -15.47 -5.96
CA GLY A 113 -3.03 -15.24 -6.95
C GLY A 113 -1.91 -16.25 -6.93
N LEU A 114 -1.13 -16.32 -8.01
CA LEU A 114 0.00 -17.24 -8.09
C LEU A 114 1.01 -17.01 -6.96
N TRP A 115 1.23 -15.75 -6.58
CA TRP A 115 2.15 -15.38 -5.50
C TRP A 115 1.54 -14.35 -4.55
N ASN A 116 1.23 -14.76 -3.32
CA ASN A 116 0.69 -13.86 -2.30
C ASN A 116 1.69 -13.68 -1.15
N LYS A 117 2.15 -12.45 -0.92
CA LYS A 117 3.04 -12.10 0.19
C LYS A 117 2.28 -11.23 1.19
N ASN A 118 2.26 -11.66 2.45
CA ASN A 118 1.70 -10.94 3.59
C ASN A 118 2.78 -10.75 4.66
N GLY A 119 3.46 -9.60 4.65
CA GLY A 119 4.61 -9.33 5.51
C GLY A 119 5.73 -10.36 5.27
N GLU A 120 6.04 -11.16 6.28
CA GLU A 120 7.03 -12.25 6.21
C GLU A 120 6.47 -13.55 5.63
N ARG A 121 5.14 -13.72 5.61
CA ARG A 121 4.49 -14.93 5.10
C ARG A 121 4.30 -14.84 3.59
N SER A 122 4.66 -15.89 2.86
CA SER A 122 4.35 -16.02 1.43
C SER A 122 3.57 -17.32 1.20
N LEU A 123 2.44 -17.24 0.50
CA LEU A 123 1.60 -18.39 0.14
C LEU A 123 1.26 -18.34 -1.35
N PRO A 124 1.39 -19.46 -2.08
CA PRO A 124 0.90 -19.56 -3.43
C PRO A 124 -0.62 -19.73 -3.45
N LEU A 125 -1.25 -19.38 -4.57
CA LEU A 125 -2.67 -19.54 -4.91
C LEU A 125 -3.66 -18.76 -4.04
N ILE A 126 -3.71 -19.00 -2.74
CA ILE A 126 -4.67 -18.39 -1.82
C ILE A 126 -3.99 -18.04 -0.50
N ASN A 127 -4.25 -16.85 0.02
CA ASN A 127 -3.80 -16.37 1.33
C ASN A 127 -4.94 -15.67 2.06
N TRP A 128 -5.00 -15.82 3.37
CA TRP A 128 -6.01 -15.16 4.20
C TRP A 128 -5.44 -14.80 5.57
N ASN A 129 -5.96 -13.72 6.13
CA ASN A 129 -5.65 -13.32 7.49
C ASN A 129 -6.81 -12.47 8.03
N PHE A 130 -7.30 -12.76 9.22
CA PHE A 130 -8.40 -12.03 9.87
C PHE A 130 -8.02 -11.51 11.25
N LYS A 131 -6.73 -11.59 11.61
CA LYS A 131 -6.27 -11.12 12.91
C LYS A 131 -6.37 -9.60 12.95
N ASP A 132 -7.09 -9.11 13.96
CA ASP A 132 -7.04 -7.72 14.31
C ASP A 132 -5.67 -7.39 14.89
N GLU A 133 -5.09 -6.30 14.39
CA GLU A 133 -3.86 -5.78 14.95
C GLU A 133 -4.18 -5.23 16.33
N LYS A 134 -3.68 -5.88 17.39
CA LYS A 134 -3.79 -5.34 18.74
C LYS A 134 -3.00 -4.03 18.77
N VAL A 135 -3.71 -2.91 18.90
CA VAL A 135 -3.08 -1.63 19.24
C VAL A 135 -2.46 -1.82 20.62
N GLN A 136 -1.15 -1.95 20.69
CA GLN A 136 -0.44 -1.85 21.97
C GLN A 136 -0.59 -0.40 22.41
N HIS A 137 -1.48 -0.14 23.38
CA HIS A 137 -1.49 1.13 24.09
C HIS A 137 -0.13 1.25 24.77
N ILE A 138 0.76 2.06 24.20
CA ILE A 138 1.89 2.60 24.95
C ILE A 138 1.27 3.65 25.87
N THR A 139 0.73 3.24 27.02
CA THR A 139 0.54 4.16 28.15
C THR A 139 1.94 4.55 28.60
N ALA A 140 2.44 5.68 28.11
CA ALA A 140 3.62 6.30 28.69
C ALA A 140 3.31 6.61 30.16
N PRO A 141 4.18 6.26 31.12
CA PRO A 141 4.00 6.72 32.48
C PRO A 141 4.04 8.25 32.48
N MET A 142 3.04 8.88 33.07
CA MET A 142 3.00 10.34 33.27
C MET A 142 4.26 10.74 34.06
N PRO A 143 5.01 11.77 33.63
CA PRO A 143 6.10 12.30 34.45
C PRO A 143 5.50 12.87 35.74
N ASN A 144 5.98 12.39 36.88
CA ASN A 144 5.62 12.95 38.18
C ASN A 144 5.97 14.45 38.19
N SER A 145 4.97 15.30 38.38
CA SER A 145 5.17 16.71 38.69
C SER A 145 5.79 16.81 40.08
N LEU A 146 7.06 17.21 40.14
CA LEU A 146 7.70 17.78 41.33
C LEU A 146 7.64 19.31 41.23
#